data_AF-A0A968Q3Y9-F1
#
_entry.id   AF-A0A968Q3Y9-F1
#
_cell.length_a   1.000
_cell.length_b   1.000
_cell.length_c   1.000
_cell.angle_alpha   90.00
_cell.angle_beta   90.00
_cell.angle_gamma   90.00
#
_symmetry.space_group_name_H-M   'P 1'
#
loop_
_entity.id
_entity.type
_entity.pdbx_description
1 polymer ?
#
loop_
_entity_poly.entity_id
_entity_poly.type
_entity_poly.pdbx_seq_one_letter_code
_entity_poly.pdbx_strand_id
1 'polypeptide(L)'
;MPLRHQPAPPTPWDHDLDQPTIAASAYVHPQCSLIGDVQLGENVIVAPNTSIRADEGAPFYIGANTNIQDGVVIHGLEQGRVLGDDQQAYSVWIGYDTCITHMALIHGPAYVGNECFIGFRSTVFNAQVGHGCIVMMHVLIQDVEIPPGKYVPSGAVITTQQAADRLPDANESDRTFSHHVVEVNQALRAGYRCANDGICATPLQNSASNNGSSNGARAMHQNGQAAHPLQADIVDIIRQQLRQGNHIGLEFADVRRFKVGSWQSGPTIAIAHESKVLTQVEQFLADHPGDYVRLLSIDPKAKQRQLEQMIQKPE
;
A
#
# COMPACT_ATOMS: atom_id res chain seq x y z
N MET A 1 25.21 -14.52 13.80
CA MET A 1 24.07 -13.72 13.33
C MET A 1 23.12 -13.58 14.51
N PRO A 2 22.80 -12.38 15.03
CA PRO A 2 21.93 -12.30 16.19
C PRO A 2 20.51 -12.75 15.79
N LEU A 3 19.85 -13.41 16.74
CA LEU A 3 18.64 -14.21 16.57
C LEU A 3 17.45 -13.37 16.08
N ARG A 4 16.84 -13.82 14.98
CA ARG A 4 15.76 -13.14 14.23
C ARG A 4 14.42 -13.15 14.96
N HIS A 5 14.20 -14.18 15.78
CA HIS A 5 13.07 -14.32 16.68
C HIS A 5 13.66 -14.69 18.05
N GLN A 6 13.25 -14.00 19.10
CA GLN A 6 13.82 -14.19 20.43
C GLN A 6 12.71 -14.50 21.44
N PRO A 7 12.99 -15.34 22.44
CA PRO A 7 12.11 -15.45 23.59
C PRO A 7 11.98 -14.11 24.30
N ALA A 8 10.88 -13.91 25.01
CA ALA A 8 10.82 -12.85 26.01
C ALA A 8 11.98 -13.02 27.02
N PRO A 9 12.61 -11.91 27.48
CA PRO A 9 13.61 -12.00 28.53
C PRO A 9 12.94 -12.34 29.87
N PRO A 10 13.66 -12.96 30.82
CA PRO A 10 13.12 -13.16 32.16
C PRO A 10 12.95 -11.82 32.89
N THR A 11 11.77 -11.58 33.45
CA THR A 11 11.43 -10.39 34.22
C THR A 11 10.66 -10.78 35.49
N PRO A 12 10.37 -9.86 36.43
CA PRO A 12 9.49 -10.16 37.57
C PRO A 12 8.04 -10.51 37.18
N TRP A 13 7.59 -10.18 35.96
CA TRP A 13 6.22 -10.41 35.48
C TRP A 13 6.11 -11.55 34.46
N ASP A 14 7.23 -12.02 33.89
CA ASP A 14 7.28 -13.11 32.92
C ASP A 14 8.52 -14.00 33.16
N HIS A 15 8.28 -15.29 33.34
CA HIS A 15 9.29 -16.32 33.55
C HIS A 15 9.26 -17.42 32.49
N ASP A 16 8.27 -17.39 31.59
CA ASP A 16 7.95 -18.52 30.71
C ASP A 16 8.79 -18.52 29.42
N LEU A 17 9.50 -17.41 29.15
CA LEU A 17 10.43 -17.24 28.03
C LEU A 17 9.76 -17.55 26.68
N ASP A 18 8.50 -17.13 26.53
CA ASP A 18 7.68 -17.42 25.36
C ASP A 18 8.32 -16.90 24.08
N GLN A 19 8.14 -17.66 23.00
CA GLN A 19 8.72 -17.38 21.69
C GLN A 19 7.64 -17.12 20.64
N PRO A 20 7.97 -16.35 19.58
CA PRO A 20 7.03 -16.12 18.49
C PRO A 20 6.54 -17.41 17.84
N THR A 21 5.23 -17.55 17.71
CA THR A 21 4.58 -18.63 16.94
C THR A 21 4.21 -18.10 15.56
N ILE A 22 4.85 -18.62 14.52
CA ILE A 22 4.72 -18.10 13.15
C ILE A 22 4.15 -19.18 12.23
N ALA A 23 2.99 -18.93 11.62
CA ALA A 23 2.40 -19.85 10.66
C ALA A 23 3.34 -20.12 9.48
N ALA A 24 3.37 -21.38 9.00
CA ALA A 24 4.29 -21.82 7.96
C ALA A 24 4.14 -21.06 6.62
N SER A 25 2.98 -20.46 6.36
CA SER A 25 2.67 -19.66 5.16
C SER A 25 3.03 -18.17 5.30
N ALA A 26 3.31 -17.67 6.51
CA ALA A 26 3.72 -16.29 6.74
C ALA A 26 5.11 -16.00 6.18
N TYR A 27 5.43 -14.72 5.96
CA TYR A 27 6.76 -14.25 5.60
C TYR A 27 7.19 -13.15 6.56
N VAL A 28 8.33 -13.33 7.22
CA VAL A 28 8.96 -12.31 8.07
C VAL A 28 10.27 -11.89 7.43
N HIS A 29 10.39 -10.59 7.11
CA HIS A 29 11.59 -10.08 6.49
C HIS A 29 12.80 -10.22 7.43
N PRO A 30 14.00 -10.58 6.94
CA PRO A 30 15.18 -10.79 7.80
C PRO A 30 15.67 -9.59 8.61
N GLN A 31 15.19 -8.38 8.28
CA GLN A 31 15.51 -7.13 9.00
C GLN A 31 14.45 -6.76 10.05
N CYS A 32 13.52 -7.66 10.35
CA CYS A 32 12.53 -7.48 11.40
C CYS A 32 13.02 -8.04 12.74
N SER A 33 12.52 -7.49 13.85
CA SER A 33 12.72 -8.00 15.21
C SER A 33 11.40 -8.48 15.80
N LEU A 34 11.29 -9.78 16.11
CA LEU A 34 10.15 -10.38 16.82
C LEU A 34 10.62 -10.95 18.17
N ILE A 35 9.99 -10.53 19.26
CA ILE A 35 10.37 -10.90 20.62
C ILE A 35 9.13 -11.23 21.45
N GLY A 36 9.16 -12.34 22.19
CA GLY A 36 8.11 -12.73 23.14
C GLY A 36 6.94 -13.50 22.55
N ASP A 37 5.83 -13.60 23.29
CA ASP A 37 4.59 -14.28 22.86
C ASP A 37 3.86 -13.46 21.77
N VAL A 38 4.29 -13.69 20.53
CA VAL A 38 3.75 -13.08 19.32
C VAL A 38 3.25 -14.18 18.40
N GLN A 39 1.95 -14.13 18.08
CA GLN A 39 1.28 -15.13 17.26
C GLN A 39 0.98 -14.53 15.89
N LEU A 40 1.65 -15.04 14.85
CA LEU A 40 1.41 -14.66 13.45
C LEU A 40 0.58 -15.72 12.73
N GLY A 41 -0.60 -15.32 12.26
CA GLY A 41 -1.50 -16.14 11.47
C GLY A 41 -1.00 -16.47 10.07
N GLU A 42 -1.81 -17.24 9.33
CA GLU A 42 -1.49 -17.65 7.98
C GLU A 42 -1.34 -16.46 7.03
N ASN A 43 -0.41 -16.56 6.08
CA ASN A 43 -0.21 -15.57 5.03
C ASN A 43 0.07 -14.14 5.51
N VAL A 44 0.47 -13.96 6.77
CA VAL A 44 0.95 -12.68 7.27
C VAL A 44 2.25 -12.31 6.56
N ILE A 45 2.43 -11.03 6.24
CA ILE A 45 3.70 -10.49 5.76
C ILE A 45 4.19 -9.40 6.71
N VAL A 46 5.44 -9.54 7.17
CA VAL A 46 6.13 -8.56 8.02
C VAL A 46 7.31 -7.99 7.26
N ALA A 47 7.27 -6.68 7.04
CA ALA A 47 8.21 -5.94 6.21
C ALA A 47 9.49 -5.53 6.98
N PRO A 48 10.54 -5.04 6.28
CA PRO A 48 11.79 -4.61 6.89
C PRO A 48 11.66 -3.58 8.02
N ASN A 49 12.60 -3.61 8.96
CA ASN A 49 12.74 -2.63 10.05
C ASN A 49 11.54 -2.55 11.01
N THR A 50 10.62 -3.50 10.94
CA THR A 50 9.51 -3.65 11.89
C THR A 50 10.02 -4.19 13.23
N SER A 51 9.46 -3.70 14.34
CA SER A 51 9.72 -4.19 15.70
C SER A 51 8.43 -4.62 16.38
N ILE A 52 8.28 -5.91 16.64
CA ILE A 52 7.15 -6.51 17.35
C ILE A 52 7.70 -7.14 18.63
N ARG A 53 7.36 -6.56 19.78
CA ARG A 53 8.01 -6.92 21.05
C ARG A 53 6.99 -7.05 22.18
N ALA A 54 6.71 -8.30 22.55
CA ALA A 54 5.80 -8.70 23.62
C ALA A 54 6.61 -9.13 24.86
N ASP A 55 7.36 -8.21 25.44
CA ASP A 55 8.23 -8.45 26.62
C ASP A 55 7.71 -7.78 27.91
N GLU A 56 6.64 -6.99 27.80
CA GLU A 56 6.00 -6.31 28.92
C GLU A 56 4.50 -6.66 28.93
N GLY A 57 3.72 -6.07 28.03
CA GLY A 57 2.39 -6.56 27.69
C GLY A 57 2.47 -7.75 26.73
N ALA A 58 1.81 -8.85 27.07
CA ALA A 58 1.68 -10.07 26.25
C ALA A 58 0.33 -10.76 26.55
N PRO A 59 -0.19 -11.63 25.66
CA PRO A 59 0.31 -11.97 24.31
C PRO A 59 -0.11 -10.96 23.23
N PHE A 60 0.53 -11.03 22.05
CA PHE A 60 0.11 -10.32 20.83
C PHE A 60 -0.40 -11.30 19.77
N TYR A 61 -1.54 -10.98 19.14
CA TYR A 61 -2.10 -11.75 18.03
C TYR A 61 -2.20 -10.91 16.76
N ILE A 62 -1.79 -11.50 15.63
CA ILE A 62 -1.89 -10.92 14.29
C ILE A 62 -2.56 -11.95 13.37
N GLY A 63 -3.79 -11.64 12.95
CA GLY A 63 -4.66 -12.52 12.17
C GLY A 63 -4.18 -12.81 10.75
N ALA A 64 -4.84 -13.77 10.10
CA ALA A 64 -4.46 -14.23 8.77
C ALA A 64 -4.54 -13.11 7.71
N ASN A 65 -3.71 -13.22 6.69
CA ASN A 65 -3.59 -12.30 5.55
C ASN A 65 -3.23 -10.83 5.88
N THR A 66 -3.02 -10.52 7.16
CA THR A 66 -2.65 -9.17 7.62
C THR A 66 -1.22 -8.82 7.21
N ASN A 67 -1.00 -7.55 6.87
CA ASN A 67 0.32 -7.04 6.53
C ASN A 67 0.81 -6.02 7.56
N ILE A 68 2.05 -6.20 8.00
CA ILE A 68 2.77 -5.30 8.90
C ILE A 68 3.92 -4.67 8.11
N GLN A 69 3.77 -3.40 7.75
CA GLN A 69 4.65 -2.73 6.80
C GLN A 69 5.87 -2.09 7.45
N ASP A 70 6.75 -1.50 6.63
CA ASP A 70 8.08 -1.06 7.03
C ASP A 70 8.07 -0.12 8.23
N GLY A 71 8.94 -0.42 9.21
CA GLY A 71 9.14 0.43 10.37
C GLY A 71 7.95 0.49 11.34
N VAL A 72 6.96 -0.38 11.21
CA VAL A 72 5.88 -0.50 12.20
C VAL A 72 6.46 -0.93 13.54
N VAL A 73 5.90 -0.37 14.62
CA VAL A 73 6.20 -0.76 16.00
C VAL A 73 4.94 -1.30 16.65
N ILE A 74 5.07 -2.47 17.28
CA ILE A 74 4.02 -3.07 18.10
C ILE A 74 4.62 -3.39 19.47
N HIS A 75 4.05 -2.78 20.51
CA HIS A 75 4.45 -2.94 21.91
C HIS A 75 3.21 -2.88 22.81
N GLY A 76 3.34 -3.06 24.12
CA GLY A 76 2.21 -3.07 25.03
C GLY A 76 2.63 -2.86 26.47
N LEU A 77 1.77 -2.16 27.22
CA LEU A 77 1.97 -1.95 28.65
C LEU A 77 1.79 -3.27 29.42
N GLU A 78 2.51 -3.40 30.54
CA GLU A 78 2.45 -4.58 31.44
C GLU A 78 1.00 -4.93 31.81
N GLN A 79 0.23 -3.89 32.14
CA GLN A 79 -1.15 -3.96 32.60
C GLN A 79 -2.14 -3.49 31.53
N GLY A 80 -3.34 -4.03 31.58
CA GLY A 80 -4.40 -3.76 30.60
C GLY A 80 -4.40 -4.79 29.48
N ARG A 81 -5.59 -5.30 29.16
CA ARG A 81 -5.80 -6.29 28.10
C ARG A 81 -7.08 -5.96 27.36
N VAL A 82 -7.13 -6.34 26.09
CA VAL A 82 -8.35 -6.40 25.28
C VAL A 82 -8.79 -7.86 25.16
N LEU A 83 -10.07 -8.08 24.86
CA LEU A 83 -10.55 -9.41 24.49
C LEU A 83 -10.38 -9.60 22.99
N GLY A 84 -9.73 -10.68 22.59
CA GLY A 84 -9.71 -11.13 21.21
C GLY A 84 -11.06 -11.68 20.77
N ASP A 85 -11.22 -11.91 19.47
CA ASP A 85 -12.45 -12.51 18.93
C ASP A 85 -12.68 -13.93 19.48
N ASP A 86 -11.60 -14.61 19.86
CA ASP A 86 -11.59 -15.93 20.54
C ASP A 86 -11.90 -15.87 22.04
N GLN A 87 -12.26 -14.68 22.55
CA GLN A 87 -12.58 -14.40 23.95
C GLN A 87 -11.41 -14.60 24.92
N GLN A 88 -10.16 -14.66 24.43
CA GLN A 88 -8.97 -14.64 25.28
C GLN A 88 -8.44 -13.21 25.47
N ALA A 89 -7.63 -13.01 26.51
CA ALA A 89 -7.05 -11.72 26.83
C ALA A 89 -5.73 -11.50 26.07
N TYR A 90 -5.62 -10.36 25.40
CA TYR A 90 -4.43 -9.95 24.63
C TYR A 90 -3.97 -8.56 25.05
N SER A 91 -2.66 -8.31 25.00
CA SER A 91 -2.16 -6.94 25.07
C SER A 91 -2.39 -6.22 23.73
N VAL A 92 -2.19 -6.92 22.62
CA VAL A 92 -2.50 -6.41 21.28
C VAL A 92 -3.22 -7.48 20.49
N TRP A 93 -4.40 -7.14 19.95
CA TRP A 93 -5.13 -7.96 19.00
C TRP A 93 -5.23 -7.22 17.66
N ILE A 94 -4.79 -7.86 16.59
CA ILE A 94 -4.96 -7.38 15.21
C ILE A 94 -5.64 -8.48 14.42
N GLY A 95 -6.81 -8.18 13.86
CA GLY A 95 -7.65 -9.10 13.12
C GLY A 95 -7.06 -9.56 11.78
N TYR A 96 -7.87 -10.32 11.03
CA TYR A 96 -7.52 -10.79 9.68
C TYR A 96 -7.74 -9.71 8.63
N ASP A 97 -7.12 -9.89 7.45
CA ASP A 97 -7.21 -8.99 6.28
C ASP A 97 -6.97 -7.50 6.62
N THR A 98 -6.12 -7.25 7.61
CA THR A 98 -5.85 -5.91 8.13
C THR A 98 -4.52 -5.37 7.59
N CYS A 99 -4.45 -4.06 7.35
CA CYS A 99 -3.25 -3.37 6.90
C CYS A 99 -2.70 -2.48 8.01
N ILE A 100 -1.56 -2.83 8.59
CA ILE A 100 -0.80 -1.96 9.50
C ILE A 100 0.33 -1.35 8.69
N THR A 101 0.12 -0.12 8.24
CA THR A 101 0.95 0.46 7.18
C THR A 101 2.18 1.20 7.69
N HIS A 102 3.05 1.63 6.77
CA HIS A 102 4.40 2.13 7.07
C HIS A 102 4.45 3.10 8.26
N MET A 103 5.35 2.79 9.20
CA MET A 103 5.64 3.59 10.40
C MET A 103 4.45 3.78 11.35
N ALA A 104 3.38 2.98 11.25
CA ALA A 104 2.32 2.98 12.25
C ALA A 104 2.82 2.45 13.61
N LEU A 105 2.18 2.90 14.68
CA LEU A 105 2.40 2.43 16.05
C LEU A 105 1.11 1.81 16.59
N ILE A 106 1.16 0.54 16.96
CA ILE A 106 0.08 -0.14 17.69
C ILE A 106 0.60 -0.43 19.09
N HIS A 107 -0.02 0.18 20.12
CA HIS A 107 0.44 0.06 21.49
C HIS A 107 -0.67 -0.45 22.41
N GLY A 108 -0.42 -1.62 23.03
CA GLY A 108 -1.34 -2.27 23.95
C GLY A 108 -1.67 -1.45 25.21
N PRO A 109 -2.88 -1.58 25.79
CA PRO A 109 -3.96 -2.46 25.36
C PRO A 109 -4.65 -1.95 24.09
N ALA A 110 -4.66 -2.74 23.01
CA ALA A 110 -5.17 -2.30 21.72
C ALA A 110 -5.86 -3.44 20.98
N TYR A 111 -7.05 -3.16 20.45
CA TYR A 111 -7.79 -4.05 19.56
C TYR A 111 -7.94 -3.36 18.20
N VAL A 112 -7.54 -4.02 17.14
CA VAL A 112 -7.80 -3.62 15.75
C VAL A 112 -8.54 -4.76 15.09
N GLY A 113 -9.80 -4.53 14.73
CA GLY A 113 -10.67 -5.54 14.15
C GLY A 113 -10.27 -5.93 12.73
N ASN A 114 -10.96 -6.95 12.23
CA ASN A 114 -10.78 -7.47 10.87
C ASN A 114 -11.00 -6.40 9.80
N GLU A 115 -10.34 -6.57 8.64
CA GLU A 115 -10.52 -5.73 7.43
C GLU A 115 -10.21 -4.23 7.65
N CYS A 116 -9.40 -3.90 8.66
CA CYS A 116 -9.04 -2.52 8.95
C CYS A 116 -7.87 -2.04 8.09
N PHE A 117 -7.83 -0.73 7.83
CA PHE A 117 -6.67 -0.04 7.27
C PHE A 117 -6.15 0.97 8.29
N ILE A 118 -4.93 0.79 8.78
CA ILE A 118 -4.24 1.74 9.68
C ILE A 118 -3.15 2.45 8.88
N GLY A 119 -3.44 3.70 8.51
CA GLY A 119 -2.65 4.52 7.60
C GLY A 119 -1.27 4.95 8.11
N PHE A 120 -0.47 5.53 7.21
CA PHE A 120 0.94 5.81 7.45
C PHE A 120 1.15 6.70 8.66
N ARG A 121 2.11 6.34 9.52
CA ARG A 121 2.42 7.08 10.75
C ARG A 121 1.23 7.31 11.69
N SER A 122 0.20 6.48 11.62
CA SER A 122 -0.92 6.54 12.54
C SER A 122 -0.63 5.75 13.82
N THR A 123 -1.18 6.18 14.94
CA THR A 123 -0.99 5.59 16.26
C THR A 123 -2.33 5.13 16.83
N VAL A 124 -2.37 3.90 17.34
CA VAL A 124 -3.48 3.35 18.12
C VAL A 124 -2.95 2.95 19.49
N PHE A 125 -3.44 3.58 20.55
CA PHE A 125 -2.97 3.31 21.92
C PHE A 125 -4.12 3.33 22.93
N ASN A 126 -4.21 2.33 23.80
CA ASN A 126 -5.29 2.20 24.80
C ASN A 126 -6.68 2.37 24.15
N ALA A 127 -6.90 1.69 23.02
CA ALA A 127 -8.04 1.94 22.15
C ALA A 127 -8.52 0.68 21.43
N GLN A 128 -9.78 0.70 21.02
CA GLN A 128 -10.37 -0.32 20.16
C GLN A 128 -10.79 0.30 18.83
N VAL A 129 -10.42 -0.34 17.73
CA VAL A 129 -10.81 0.03 16.37
C VAL A 129 -11.67 -1.09 15.81
N GLY A 130 -12.97 -0.84 15.64
CA GLY A 130 -13.91 -1.84 15.14
C GLY A 130 -13.62 -2.29 13.71
N HIS A 131 -14.18 -3.43 13.32
CA HIS A 131 -13.96 -4.05 12.01
C HIS A 131 -14.25 -3.10 10.83
N GLY A 132 -13.49 -3.24 9.75
CA GLY A 132 -13.70 -2.48 8.50
C GLY A 132 -13.45 -0.98 8.62
N CYS A 133 -12.75 -0.52 9.66
CA CYS A 133 -12.39 0.89 9.80
C CYS A 133 -11.26 1.28 8.84
N ILE A 134 -11.37 2.48 8.30
CA ILE A 134 -10.37 3.08 7.41
C ILE A 134 -9.77 4.29 8.10
N VAL A 135 -8.61 4.10 8.73
CA VAL A 135 -7.84 5.14 9.40
C VAL A 135 -6.79 5.66 8.43
N MET A 136 -6.89 6.93 8.06
CA MET A 136 -5.96 7.52 7.11
C MET A 136 -4.64 7.91 7.78
N MET A 137 -3.85 8.77 7.14
CA MET A 137 -2.45 9.01 7.51
C MET A 137 -2.33 9.97 8.69
N HIS A 138 -1.30 9.79 9.52
CA HIS A 138 -0.93 10.69 10.61
C HIS A 138 -2.06 10.89 11.63
N VAL A 139 -2.83 9.83 11.91
CA VAL A 139 -3.93 9.87 12.88
C VAL A 139 -3.43 9.41 14.25
N LEU A 140 -3.91 10.04 15.32
CA LEU A 140 -3.81 9.52 16.69
C LEU A 140 -5.20 9.07 17.16
N ILE A 141 -5.32 7.80 17.55
CA ILE A 141 -6.48 7.23 18.23
C ILE A 141 -6.01 6.80 19.62
N GLN A 142 -6.60 7.38 20.66
CA GLN A 142 -6.20 7.10 22.04
C GLN A 142 -7.37 7.16 23.00
N ASP A 143 -7.44 6.23 23.96
CA ASP A 143 -8.43 6.24 25.05
C ASP A 143 -9.90 6.22 24.57
N VAL A 144 -10.16 5.59 23.43
CA VAL A 144 -11.50 5.54 22.78
C VAL A 144 -11.78 4.19 22.12
N GLU A 145 -13.05 3.96 21.84
CA GLU A 145 -13.53 2.90 20.95
C GLU A 145 -14.07 3.52 19.65
N ILE A 146 -13.44 3.21 18.51
CA ILE A 146 -13.94 3.59 17.20
C ILE A 146 -14.97 2.54 16.75
N PRO A 147 -16.24 2.92 16.49
CA PRO A 147 -17.25 1.97 16.03
C PRO A 147 -16.84 1.29 14.70
N PRO A 148 -17.37 0.10 14.40
CA PRO A 148 -17.09 -0.59 13.13
C PRO A 148 -17.44 0.25 11.90
N GLY A 149 -16.67 0.07 10.82
CA GLY A 149 -16.93 0.65 9.51
C GLY A 149 -16.74 2.17 9.42
N LYS A 150 -16.00 2.78 10.34
CA LYS A 150 -15.75 4.23 10.37
C LYS A 150 -14.55 4.65 9.55
N TYR A 151 -14.60 5.86 9.02
CA TYR A 151 -13.50 6.52 8.33
C TYR A 151 -12.92 7.62 9.21
N VAL A 152 -11.60 7.58 9.42
CA VAL A 152 -10.87 8.59 10.20
C VAL A 152 -9.97 9.40 9.26
N PRO A 153 -10.24 10.70 9.04
CA PRO A 153 -9.49 11.51 8.08
C PRO A 153 -8.05 11.76 8.53
N SER A 154 -7.16 11.99 7.56
CA SER A 154 -5.74 12.22 7.82
C SER A 154 -5.51 13.37 8.80
N GLY A 155 -4.57 13.20 9.72
CA GLY A 155 -4.21 14.21 10.73
C GLY A 155 -5.19 14.33 11.89
N ALA A 156 -6.26 13.52 11.95
CA ALA A 156 -7.20 13.56 13.06
C ALA A 156 -6.54 13.08 14.37
N VAL A 157 -6.99 13.68 15.47
CA VAL A 157 -6.63 13.28 16.84
C VAL A 157 -7.93 12.95 17.58
N ILE A 158 -8.16 11.67 17.82
CA ILE A 158 -9.38 11.15 18.45
C ILE A 158 -9.04 10.66 19.85
N THR A 159 -9.32 11.51 20.84
CA THR A 159 -9.02 11.28 22.26
C THR A 159 -10.24 11.38 23.18
N THR A 160 -11.43 11.49 22.58
CA THR A 160 -12.70 11.52 23.33
C THR A 160 -13.72 10.64 22.62
N GLN A 161 -14.51 9.90 23.39
CA GLN A 161 -15.52 9.00 22.81
C GLN A 161 -16.54 9.77 21.97
N GLN A 162 -16.90 10.99 22.37
CA GLN A 162 -17.79 11.85 21.58
C GLN A 162 -17.25 12.16 20.18
N ALA A 163 -15.92 12.29 20.01
CA ALA A 163 -15.31 12.47 18.69
C ALA A 163 -15.35 11.17 17.89
N ALA A 164 -15.08 10.02 18.52
CA ALA A 164 -15.16 8.71 17.89
C ALA A 164 -16.57 8.39 17.38
N ASP A 165 -17.60 8.66 18.19
CA ASP A 165 -19.01 8.38 17.86
C ASP A 165 -19.53 9.22 16.67
N ARG A 166 -18.86 10.33 16.35
CA ARG A 166 -19.25 11.27 15.28
C ARG A 166 -18.49 11.05 13.98
N LEU A 167 -17.62 10.06 13.91
CA LEU A 167 -16.88 9.75 12.69
C LEU A 167 -17.82 9.37 11.55
N PRO A 168 -17.52 9.78 10.30
CA PRO A 168 -18.26 9.35 9.13
C PRO A 168 -18.04 7.85 8.89
N ASP A 169 -18.97 7.23 8.17
CA ASP A 169 -18.81 5.84 7.72
C ASP A 169 -17.83 5.78 6.55
N ALA A 170 -17.05 4.71 6.48
CA ALA A 170 -16.21 4.38 5.35
C ALA A 170 -17.09 3.97 4.15
N ASN A 171 -16.78 4.52 2.98
CA ASN A 171 -17.50 4.22 1.76
C ASN A 171 -16.92 2.99 1.04
N GLU A 172 -17.61 2.51 0.01
CA GLU A 172 -17.21 1.33 -0.75
C GLU A 172 -15.83 1.48 -1.42
N SER A 173 -15.50 2.68 -1.88
CA SER A 173 -14.20 2.94 -2.53
C SER A 173 -13.03 2.88 -1.54
N ASP A 174 -13.27 3.22 -0.28
CA ASP A 174 -12.31 3.10 0.82
C ASP A 174 -12.04 1.63 1.16
N ARG A 175 -13.12 0.83 1.22
CA ARG A 175 -13.05 -0.63 1.46
C ARG A 175 -12.31 -1.33 0.31
N THR A 176 -12.70 -1.05 -0.92
CA THR A 176 -12.03 -1.58 -2.13
C THR A 176 -10.54 -1.24 -2.13
N PHE A 177 -10.18 -0.02 -1.72
CA PHE A 177 -8.78 0.39 -1.58
C PHE A 177 -8.04 -0.48 -0.54
N SER A 178 -8.61 -0.69 0.65
CA SER A 178 -8.01 -1.54 1.69
C SER A 178 -7.79 -2.97 1.20
N HIS A 179 -8.82 -3.57 0.59
CA HIS A 179 -8.77 -4.94 0.06
C HIS A 179 -7.67 -5.10 -1.00
N HIS A 180 -7.54 -4.13 -1.90
CA HIS A 180 -6.47 -4.15 -2.89
C HIS A 180 -5.07 -4.11 -2.26
N VAL A 181 -4.89 -3.38 -1.16
CA VAL A 181 -3.61 -3.36 -0.43
C VAL A 181 -3.30 -4.73 0.18
N VAL A 182 -4.31 -5.44 0.69
CA VAL A 182 -4.17 -6.83 1.16
C VAL A 182 -3.72 -7.73 0.00
N GLU A 183 -4.40 -7.69 -1.14
CA GLU A 183 -4.07 -8.49 -2.33
C GLU A 183 -2.63 -8.27 -2.82
N VAL A 184 -2.20 -7.01 -2.92
CA VAL A 184 -0.82 -6.66 -3.31
C VAL A 184 0.18 -7.26 -2.32
N ASN A 185 -0.10 -7.17 -1.02
CA ASN A 185 0.78 -7.75 0.00
C ASN A 185 0.79 -9.28 -0.03
N GLN A 186 -0.31 -9.92 -0.42
CA GLN A 186 -0.34 -11.36 -0.66
C GLN A 186 0.53 -11.78 -1.84
N ALA A 187 0.49 -11.02 -2.94
CA ALA A 187 1.38 -11.24 -4.08
C ALA A 187 2.86 -11.02 -3.71
N LEU A 188 3.16 -9.96 -2.96
CA LEU A 188 4.53 -9.69 -2.47
C LEU A 188 5.03 -10.82 -1.56
N ARG A 189 4.21 -11.28 -0.61
CA ARG A 189 4.55 -12.42 0.27
C ARG A 189 4.90 -13.66 -0.53
N ALA A 190 4.08 -14.01 -1.52
CA ALA A 190 4.33 -15.14 -2.40
C ALA A 190 5.65 -14.96 -3.19
N GLY A 191 5.89 -13.75 -3.73
CA GLY A 191 7.12 -13.39 -4.43
C GLY A 191 8.38 -13.51 -3.56
N TYR A 192 8.36 -12.97 -2.34
CA TYR A 192 9.48 -13.08 -1.40
C TYR A 192 9.77 -14.51 -0.97
N ARG A 193 8.74 -15.34 -0.78
CA ARG A 193 8.92 -16.77 -0.49
C ARG A 193 9.50 -17.51 -1.68
N CYS A 194 9.00 -17.23 -2.88
CA CYS A 194 9.54 -17.79 -4.12
C CYS A 194 11.02 -17.43 -4.30
N ALA A 195 11.40 -16.18 -4.03
CA ALA A 195 12.79 -15.73 -4.13
C ALA A 195 13.74 -16.47 -3.16
N ASN A 196 13.22 -16.97 -2.03
CA ASN A 196 13.97 -17.77 -1.05
C ASN A 196 13.91 -19.28 -1.33
N ASP A 197 13.14 -19.72 -2.32
CA ASP A 197 13.02 -21.12 -2.74
C ASP A 197 13.66 -21.30 -4.12
N GLY A 198 14.80 -21.98 -4.16
CA GLY A 198 15.53 -22.24 -5.41
C GLY A 198 14.68 -22.94 -6.48
N ILE A 199 13.71 -23.77 -6.08
CA ILE A 199 12.83 -24.47 -7.04
C ILE A 199 11.93 -23.47 -7.77
N CYS A 200 11.45 -22.45 -7.06
CA CYS A 200 10.58 -21.43 -7.61
C CYS A 200 11.36 -20.34 -8.36
N ALA A 201 12.49 -19.86 -7.82
CA ALA A 201 13.24 -18.74 -8.36
C ALA A 201 14.03 -19.07 -9.65
N THR A 202 14.60 -20.27 -9.75
CA THR A 202 15.55 -20.62 -10.83
C THR A 202 14.96 -20.57 -12.24
N PRO A 203 13.73 -21.09 -12.52
CA PRO A 203 13.13 -20.99 -13.85
C PRO A 203 12.88 -19.54 -14.29
N LEU A 204 12.52 -18.65 -13.36
CA LEU A 204 12.24 -17.24 -13.64
C LEU A 204 13.53 -16.47 -13.99
N GLN A 205 14.62 -16.73 -13.27
CA GLN A 205 15.93 -16.12 -13.54
C GLN A 205 16.51 -16.56 -14.89
N ASN A 206 16.36 -17.83 -15.26
CA ASN A 206 16.81 -18.36 -16.55
C ASN A 206 16.03 -17.76 -17.73
N SER A 207 14.73 -17.51 -17.54
CA SER A 207 13.86 -16.87 -18.54
C SER A 207 14.27 -15.40 -18.81
N ALA A 208 14.69 -14.67 -17.76
CA ALA A 208 15.22 -13.31 -17.90
C ALA A 208 16.63 -13.28 -18.54
N SER A 209 17.45 -14.30 -18.28
CA SER A 209 18.83 -14.40 -18.78
C SER A 209 18.91 -14.76 -20.27
N ASN A 210 17.93 -15.51 -20.80
CA ASN A 210 17.88 -15.89 -22.22
C ASN A 210 17.48 -14.75 -23.17
N ASN A 211 17.10 -13.58 -22.67
CA ASN A 211 16.77 -12.41 -23.49
C ASN A 211 17.98 -11.50 -23.77
N GLY A 212 19.19 -11.94 -23.41
CA GLY A 212 20.42 -11.16 -23.46
C GLY A 212 21.44 -11.62 -24.51
N SER A 213 21.06 -12.05 -25.71
CA SER A 213 22.02 -12.10 -26.83
C SER A 213 21.38 -12.28 -28.22
N SER A 214 21.24 -11.19 -28.97
CA SER A 214 21.35 -11.22 -30.44
C SER A 214 21.53 -9.81 -31.02
N ASN A 215 22.76 -9.48 -31.40
CA ASN A 215 23.04 -8.49 -32.45
C ASN A 215 22.84 -9.17 -33.80
N GLY A 216 21.88 -8.70 -34.61
CA GLY A 216 21.65 -9.24 -35.95
C GLY A 216 20.49 -8.57 -36.66
N ALA A 217 20.81 -7.73 -37.64
CA ALA A 217 19.86 -7.08 -38.54
C ALA A 217 19.03 -8.11 -39.32
N ARG A 218 17.69 -7.96 -39.34
CA ARG A 218 16.84 -7.94 -40.55
C ARG A 218 15.35 -7.96 -40.23
N ALA A 219 14.64 -7.31 -41.15
CA ALA A 219 13.26 -7.52 -41.57
C ALA A 219 12.16 -7.06 -40.60
N MET A 220 11.63 -5.87 -40.91
CA MET A 220 10.23 -5.54 -40.70
C MET A 220 9.36 -6.69 -41.22
N HIS A 221 8.79 -7.45 -40.30
CA HIS A 221 7.55 -8.15 -40.55
C HIS A 221 6.52 -7.60 -39.55
N GLN A 222 5.55 -6.90 -40.12
CA GLN A 222 4.34 -6.47 -39.44
C GLN A 222 3.66 -7.69 -38.80
N ASN A 223 3.33 -7.57 -37.52
CA ASN A 223 2.08 -8.09 -37.04
C ASN A 223 1.53 -7.14 -35.98
N GLY A 224 0.63 -6.26 -36.44
CA GLY A 224 -0.08 -5.34 -35.58
C GLY A 224 -1.06 -6.11 -34.71
N GLN A 225 -0.95 -5.91 -33.41
CA GLN A 225 -2.14 -5.77 -32.58
C GLN A 225 -2.34 -4.28 -32.38
N ALA A 226 -3.49 -3.81 -32.84
CA ALA A 226 -3.81 -2.40 -32.98
C ALA A 226 -3.70 -1.68 -31.64
N ALA A 227 -2.78 -0.72 -31.54
CA ALA A 227 -2.98 0.41 -30.65
C ALA A 227 -4.29 1.08 -31.08
N HIS A 228 -5.23 1.24 -30.15
CA HIS A 228 -6.45 1.98 -30.44
C HIS A 228 -6.07 3.39 -30.90
N PRO A 229 -6.45 3.83 -32.11
CA PRO A 229 -6.13 5.17 -32.58
C PRO A 229 -6.74 6.21 -31.62
N LEU A 230 -6.00 7.30 -31.37
CA LEU A 230 -6.49 8.41 -30.54
C LEU A 230 -7.89 8.83 -31.00
N GLN A 231 -8.80 9.02 -30.04
CA GLN A 231 -10.14 9.49 -30.34
C GLN A 231 -10.05 10.84 -31.07
N ALA A 232 -10.92 11.04 -32.08
CA ALA A 232 -10.83 12.17 -33.00
C ALA A 232 -10.95 13.55 -32.31
N ASP A 233 -11.71 13.59 -31.21
CA ASP A 233 -11.85 14.75 -30.33
C ASP A 233 -10.54 15.13 -29.62
N ILE A 234 -9.76 14.15 -29.16
CA ILE A 234 -8.44 14.38 -28.54
C ILE A 234 -7.46 14.94 -29.58
N VAL A 235 -7.50 14.42 -30.81
CA VAL A 235 -6.68 14.92 -31.93
C VAL A 235 -7.02 16.39 -32.23
N ASP A 236 -8.30 16.74 -32.25
CA ASP A 236 -8.73 18.12 -32.52
C ASP A 236 -8.36 19.08 -31.37
N ILE A 237 -8.41 18.61 -30.11
CA ILE A 237 -7.91 19.36 -28.96
C ILE A 237 -6.41 19.65 -29.11
N ILE A 238 -5.59 18.64 -29.43
CA ILE A 238 -4.14 18.80 -29.64
C ILE A 238 -3.87 19.82 -30.75
N ARG A 239 -4.56 19.71 -31.89
CA ARG A 239 -4.45 20.66 -33.01
C ARG A 239 -4.78 22.09 -32.60
N GLN A 240 -5.87 22.28 -31.86
CA GLN A 240 -6.30 23.60 -31.41
C GLN A 240 -5.25 24.23 -30.48
N GLN A 241 -4.71 23.46 -29.54
CA GLN A 241 -3.71 23.96 -28.59
C GLN A 241 -2.38 24.29 -29.28
N LEU A 242 -1.92 23.47 -30.22
CA LEU A 242 -0.72 23.76 -31.01
C LEU A 242 -0.89 25.03 -31.87
N ARG A 243 -2.09 25.25 -32.45
CA ARG A 243 -2.39 26.50 -33.19
C ARG A 243 -2.36 27.75 -32.31
N GLN A 244 -2.73 27.61 -31.03
CA GLN A 244 -2.66 28.70 -30.04
C GLN A 244 -1.22 28.95 -29.54
N GLY A 245 -0.26 28.12 -29.96
CA GLY A 245 1.15 28.23 -29.56
C GLY A 245 1.45 27.58 -28.21
N ASN A 246 0.56 26.72 -27.71
CA ASN A 246 0.74 26.03 -26.44
C ASN A 246 1.57 24.75 -26.61
N HIS A 247 2.26 24.36 -25.55
CA HIS A 247 2.95 23.08 -25.44
C HIS A 247 2.01 22.01 -24.89
N ILE A 248 2.24 20.76 -25.26
CA ILE A 248 1.45 19.62 -24.76
C ILE A 248 2.24 18.92 -23.67
N GLY A 249 1.68 18.85 -22.47
CA GLY A 249 2.18 18.04 -21.37
C GLY A 249 1.34 16.77 -21.21
N LEU A 250 1.98 15.69 -20.77
CA LEU A 250 1.28 14.48 -20.35
C LEU A 250 1.53 14.26 -18.86
N GLU A 251 0.49 13.82 -18.18
CA GLU A 251 0.58 13.34 -16.81
C GLU A 251 -0.15 12.02 -16.71
N PHE A 252 0.38 11.13 -15.90
CA PHE A 252 -0.20 9.81 -15.68
C PHE A 252 -0.31 9.54 -14.19
N ALA A 253 -1.23 8.67 -13.84
CA ALA A 253 -1.45 8.26 -12.49
C ALA A 253 -1.96 6.83 -12.51
N ASP A 254 -1.26 5.95 -11.80
CA ASP A 254 -1.85 4.68 -11.40
C ASP A 254 -3.15 4.92 -10.62
N VAL A 255 -3.98 3.88 -10.48
CA VAL A 255 -5.29 3.97 -9.81
C VAL A 255 -5.20 4.60 -8.42
N ARG A 256 -4.11 4.32 -7.68
CA ARG A 256 -3.89 4.83 -6.33
C ARG A 256 -3.59 6.34 -6.36
N ARG A 257 -2.74 6.79 -7.28
CA ARG A 257 -2.36 8.20 -7.46
C ARG A 257 -3.52 9.04 -7.95
N PHE A 258 -4.31 8.51 -8.89
CA PHE A 258 -5.46 9.20 -9.45
C PHE A 258 -6.51 9.52 -8.37
N LYS A 259 -6.82 8.55 -7.50
CA LYS A 259 -7.79 8.73 -6.39
C LYS A 259 -7.44 9.86 -5.44
N VAL A 260 -6.15 10.14 -5.23
CA VAL A 260 -5.68 11.23 -4.35
C VAL A 260 -5.33 12.51 -5.12
N GLY A 261 -5.70 12.60 -6.40
CA GLY A 261 -5.36 13.74 -7.26
C GLY A 261 -3.86 13.95 -7.47
N SER A 262 -3.03 12.92 -7.18
CA SER A 262 -1.60 12.95 -7.41
C SER A 262 -1.30 12.46 -8.81
N TRP A 263 -0.48 13.20 -9.53
CA TRP A 263 -0.11 12.87 -10.90
C TRP A 263 1.40 12.84 -11.03
N GLN A 264 1.90 11.88 -11.80
CA GLN A 264 3.29 11.83 -12.21
C GLN A 264 3.46 12.61 -13.50
N SER A 265 4.50 13.43 -13.53
CA SER A 265 4.85 14.21 -14.72
C SER A 265 5.40 13.29 -15.79
N GLY A 266 4.70 13.26 -16.93
CA GLY A 266 5.19 12.68 -18.17
C GLY A 266 5.95 13.72 -19.02
N PRO A 267 6.20 13.43 -20.30
CA PRO A 267 6.92 14.34 -21.18
C PRO A 267 6.15 15.64 -21.43
N THR A 268 6.89 16.74 -21.52
CA THR A 268 6.39 18.00 -22.10
C THR A 268 6.93 18.13 -23.50
N ILE A 269 6.02 18.12 -24.48
CA ILE A 269 6.32 18.20 -25.90
C ILE A 269 6.24 19.67 -26.29
N ALA A 270 7.41 20.27 -26.52
CA ALA A 270 7.51 21.64 -27.07
C ALA A 270 6.89 21.71 -28.47
N ILE A 271 6.58 22.93 -28.94
CA ILE A 271 6.00 23.16 -30.27
C ILE A 271 6.83 22.40 -31.33
N ALA A 272 6.24 21.32 -31.84
CA ALA A 272 6.79 20.46 -32.87
C ALA A 272 5.72 20.24 -33.94
N HIS A 273 6.10 19.62 -35.06
CA HIS A 273 5.12 19.22 -36.07
C HIS A 273 4.03 18.33 -35.46
N GLU A 274 2.77 18.63 -35.76
CA GLU A 274 1.57 17.94 -35.22
C GLU A 274 1.70 16.42 -35.24
N SER A 275 2.17 15.85 -36.34
CA SER A 275 2.38 14.41 -36.50
C SER A 275 3.28 13.82 -35.42
N LYS A 276 4.35 14.52 -35.04
CA LYS A 276 5.28 14.08 -34.00
C LYS A 276 4.64 14.13 -32.60
N VAL A 277 3.81 15.13 -32.35
CA VAL A 277 3.08 15.27 -31.07
C VAL A 277 2.08 14.13 -30.94
N LEU A 278 1.28 13.86 -31.98
CA LEU A 278 0.30 12.77 -31.98
C LEU A 278 0.97 11.41 -31.76
N THR A 279 2.06 11.10 -32.48
CA THR A 279 2.80 9.85 -32.31
C THR A 279 3.38 9.70 -30.89
N GLN A 280 3.86 10.78 -30.28
CA GLN A 280 4.38 10.72 -28.91
C GLN A 280 3.28 10.52 -27.87
N VAL A 281 2.10 11.11 -28.07
CA VAL A 281 0.94 10.87 -27.20
C VAL A 281 0.46 9.43 -27.34
N GLU A 282 0.33 8.92 -28.57
CA GLU A 282 -0.05 7.51 -28.83
C GLU A 282 0.93 6.52 -28.19
N GLN A 283 2.24 6.76 -28.35
CA GLN A 283 3.25 5.91 -27.74
C GLN A 283 3.16 5.96 -26.21
N PHE A 284 2.94 7.15 -25.65
CA PHE A 284 2.84 7.30 -24.20
C PHE A 284 1.64 6.55 -23.62
N LEU A 285 0.48 6.59 -24.29
CA LEU A 285 -0.69 5.79 -23.90
C LEU A 285 -0.40 4.29 -23.96
N ALA A 286 0.27 3.83 -25.03
CA ALA A 286 0.65 2.43 -25.20
C ALA A 286 1.65 1.96 -24.13
N ASP A 287 2.55 2.83 -23.67
CA ASP A 287 3.51 2.54 -22.61
C ASP A 287 2.88 2.51 -21.21
N HIS A 288 1.66 3.06 -21.05
CA HIS A 288 0.97 3.20 -19.77
C HIS A 288 -0.45 2.60 -19.81
N PRO A 289 -0.65 1.33 -20.24
CA PRO A 289 -1.98 0.78 -20.49
C PRO A 289 -2.86 0.65 -19.23
N GLY A 290 -2.24 0.61 -18.04
CA GLY A 290 -2.92 0.49 -16.74
C GLY A 290 -3.11 1.80 -15.98
N ASP A 291 -2.71 2.94 -16.57
CA ASP A 291 -2.75 4.22 -15.88
C ASP A 291 -3.86 5.12 -16.40
N TYR A 292 -4.35 5.99 -15.51
CA TYR A 292 -5.08 7.18 -15.92
C TYR A 292 -4.08 8.12 -16.59
N VAL A 293 -4.39 8.59 -17.79
CA VAL A 293 -3.56 9.58 -18.48
C VAL A 293 -4.38 10.82 -18.75
N ARG A 294 -3.79 11.98 -18.46
CA ARG A 294 -4.36 13.28 -18.81
C ARG A 294 -3.38 14.09 -19.65
N LEU A 295 -3.97 14.86 -20.55
CA LEU A 295 -3.31 15.84 -21.39
C LEU A 295 -3.41 17.21 -20.74
N LEU A 296 -2.30 17.94 -20.78
CA LEU A 296 -2.17 19.31 -20.30
C LEU A 296 -1.82 20.23 -21.47
N SER A 297 -2.45 21.41 -21.50
CA SER A 297 -1.98 22.52 -22.35
C SER A 297 -1.20 23.52 -21.50
N ILE A 298 0.01 23.86 -21.94
CA ILE A 298 0.92 24.76 -21.23
C ILE A 298 1.23 25.96 -22.12
N ASP A 299 0.88 27.16 -21.67
CA ASP A 299 1.25 28.40 -22.36
C ASP A 299 2.72 28.74 -22.04
N PRO A 300 3.63 28.69 -23.03
CA PRO A 300 5.05 28.92 -22.79
C PRO A 300 5.36 30.38 -22.43
N LYS A 301 4.49 31.34 -22.79
CA LYS A 301 4.67 32.77 -22.47
C LYS A 301 4.21 33.08 -21.04
N ALA A 302 3.03 32.59 -20.67
CA ALA A 302 2.48 32.79 -19.33
C ALA A 302 3.07 31.82 -18.28
N LYS A 303 3.72 30.73 -18.72
CA LYS A 303 4.19 29.61 -17.88
C LYS A 303 3.08 29.01 -17.01
N GLN A 304 1.87 28.93 -17.57
CA GLN A 304 0.67 28.47 -16.88
C GLN A 304 -0.02 27.34 -17.63
N ARG A 305 -0.69 26.47 -16.88
CA ARG A 305 -1.56 25.41 -17.41
C ARG A 305 -2.89 26.04 -17.81
N GLN A 306 -3.36 25.74 -19.03
CA GLN A 306 -4.61 26.29 -19.56
C GLN A 306 -5.73 25.25 -19.71
N LEU A 307 -5.37 23.99 -19.94
CA LEU A 307 -6.32 22.89 -20.13
C LEU A 307 -5.81 21.65 -19.42
N GLU A 308 -6.71 20.90 -18.77
CA GLU A 308 -6.46 19.54 -18.28
C GLU A 308 -7.60 18.64 -18.78
N GLN A 309 -7.29 17.65 -19.62
CA GLN A 309 -8.26 16.73 -20.20
C GLN A 309 -7.84 15.28 -19.97
N MET A 310 -8.72 14.45 -19.42
CA MET A 310 -8.45 13.02 -19.30
C MET A 310 -8.55 12.36 -20.67
N ILE A 311 -7.52 11.61 -21.06
CA ILE A 311 -7.40 10.98 -22.38
C ILE A 311 -7.31 9.45 -22.29
N GLN A 312 -7.05 8.89 -21.11
CA GLN A 312 -7.13 7.45 -20.86
C GLN A 312 -7.62 7.17 -19.45
N LYS A 313 -8.50 6.18 -19.33
CA LYS A 313 -8.91 5.55 -18.08
C LYS A 313 -8.64 4.05 -18.24
N PRO A 314 -7.90 3.43 -17.31
CA PRO A 314 -7.77 1.97 -17.31
C PRO A 314 -9.15 1.35 -17.03
N GLU A 315 -9.43 0.20 -17.64
CA GLU A 315 -10.66 -0.56 -17.42
C GLU A 315 -10.78 -1.10 -15.99
#